data_AF-A0AAW2IRD4-F1
#
_entry.id   AF-A0AAW2IRD4-F1
#
_cell.length_a   1.000
_cell.length_b   1.000
_cell.length_c   1.000
_cell.angle_alpha   90.00
_cell.angle_beta   90.00
_cell.angle_gamma   90.00
#
_symmetry.space_group_name_H-M   'P 1'
#
loop_
_entity.id
_entity.type
_entity.pdbx_description
1 polymer ?
#
loop_
_entity_poly.entity_id
_entity_poly.type
_entity_poly.pdbx_seq_one_letter_code
_entity_poly.pdbx_strand_id
1 'polypeptide(L)'
;MQMKYPRGTLQQVRKNIKMEEEPKGGRGMPPKVELVEELLNIEPIPGDPEKITRMGSQMDDATRKEIIQCLQHDIDIFAWILQDLEGIDPSVITHHSNIDLNMKPVKHEKRHFRCEKDKIIQADVDKLMAAGHIEEIQFPEWLSTLFWYLNLEEGGVH
;
A
#
# COMPACT_ATOMS: atom_id res chain seq x y z
N MET A 1 6.45 -26.83 2.26
CA MET A 1 7.13 -26.38 1.02
C MET A 1 7.99 -25.17 1.38
N GLN A 2 9.32 -25.32 1.33
CA GLN A 2 10.29 -24.31 1.80
C GLN A 2 10.68 -23.37 0.65
N MET A 3 10.34 -22.09 0.74
CA MET A 3 10.92 -21.08 -0.16
C MET A 3 12.29 -20.65 0.38
N LYS A 4 13.35 -21.13 -0.29
CA LYS A 4 14.73 -20.67 -0.07
C LYS A 4 14.91 -19.32 -0.78
N TYR A 5 15.11 -18.23 -0.04
CA TYR A 5 15.70 -17.03 -0.63
C TYR A 5 17.23 -17.17 -0.67
N PRO A 6 17.88 -17.00 -1.83
CA PRO A 6 19.34 -16.97 -1.91
C PRO A 6 19.87 -15.70 -1.21
N ARG A 7 20.78 -15.91 -0.24
CA ARG A 7 21.60 -14.85 0.36
C ARG A 7 22.54 -14.30 -0.70
N GLY A 8 22.24 -13.12 -1.22
CA GLY A 8 23.05 -12.46 -2.24
C GLY A 8 22.75 -10.97 -2.37
N THR A 9 23.55 -10.16 -1.67
CA THR A 9 23.99 -8.82 -2.09
C THR A 9 22.93 -7.74 -2.38
N LEU A 10 22.56 -6.99 -1.34
CA LEU A 10 22.06 -5.60 -1.40
C LEU A 10 23.03 -4.59 -2.04
N GLN A 11 24.05 -5.03 -2.80
CA GLN A 11 24.97 -4.15 -3.52
C GLN A 11 24.64 -4.03 -5.02
N GLN A 12 23.67 -4.76 -5.57
CA GLN A 12 23.42 -4.74 -7.02
C GLN A 12 22.34 -3.76 -7.49
N VAL A 13 21.62 -3.08 -6.59
CA VAL A 13 20.62 -2.05 -6.99
C VAL A 13 21.24 -0.65 -7.08
N ARG A 14 22.55 -0.51 -6.86
CA ARG A 14 23.28 0.76 -7.03
C ARG A 14 23.90 0.93 -8.42
N LYS A 15 23.30 0.36 -9.47
CA LYS A 15 23.83 0.43 -10.84
C LYS A 15 22.94 1.06 -11.91
N ASN A 16 21.83 1.71 -11.55
CA ASN A 16 21.07 2.55 -12.48
C ASN A 16 21.03 4.04 -12.08
N ILE A 17 21.98 4.50 -11.27
CA ILE A 17 22.31 5.92 -11.17
C ILE A 17 23.57 6.12 -12.01
N LYS A 18 23.40 6.25 -13.32
CA LYS A 18 24.36 7.04 -14.10
C LYS A 18 24.05 8.48 -13.72
N MET A 19 24.81 9.03 -12.78
CA MET A 19 25.02 10.47 -12.75
C MET A 19 25.80 10.77 -14.02
N GLU A 20 25.10 11.20 -15.07
CA GLU A 20 25.76 11.88 -16.17
C GLU A 20 26.07 13.28 -15.69
N GLU A 21 27.36 13.62 -15.64
CA GLU A 21 27.84 14.96 -15.33
C GLU A 21 27.34 15.94 -16.40
N GLU A 22 26.66 17.01 -15.97
CA GLU A 22 26.25 18.13 -16.82
C GLU A 22 27.47 18.75 -17.53
N PRO A 23 27.55 18.77 -18.88
CA PRO A 23 28.49 19.64 -19.57
C PRO A 23 28.00 21.08 -19.46
N LYS A 24 28.85 21.94 -18.88
CA LYS A 24 28.59 23.37 -18.76
C LYS A 24 28.41 24.01 -20.13
N GLY A 25 27.19 24.47 -20.42
CA GLY A 25 26.91 25.47 -21.44
C GLY A 25 26.00 24.97 -22.57
N GLY A 26 24.72 25.32 -22.48
CA GLY A 26 23.76 25.20 -23.57
C GLY A 26 22.34 25.35 -23.04
N ARG A 27 21.54 26.23 -23.63
CA ARG A 27 20.15 26.51 -23.21
C ARG A 27 19.31 25.22 -23.27
N GLY A 28 19.16 24.54 -22.14
CA GLY A 28 18.33 23.35 -21.98
C GLY A 28 16.87 23.72 -21.89
N MET A 29 16.06 23.10 -22.74
CA MET A 29 14.60 23.17 -22.72
C MET A 29 14.09 22.75 -21.34
N PRO A 30 13.06 23.40 -20.76
CA PRO A 30 12.51 22.95 -19.49
C PRO A 30 12.06 21.49 -19.58
N PRO A 31 12.16 20.72 -18.48
CA PRO A 31 11.71 19.33 -18.46
C PRO A 31 10.28 19.26 -19.00
N LYS A 32 10.05 18.40 -19.98
CA LYS A 32 8.74 18.14 -20.54
C LYS A 32 7.88 17.59 -19.41
N VAL A 33 6.96 18.41 -18.91
CA VAL A 33 5.96 18.00 -17.92
C VAL A 33 5.09 16.95 -18.62
N GLU A 34 5.21 15.70 -18.20
CA GLU A 34 4.30 14.64 -18.66
C GLU A 34 2.89 15.01 -18.20
N LEU A 35 1.94 14.91 -19.12
CA LEU A 35 0.53 15.14 -18.84
C LEU A 35 0.09 14.03 -17.89
N VAL A 36 -0.03 14.33 -16.60
CA VAL A 36 -0.65 13.41 -15.65
C VAL A 36 -2.13 13.40 -16.00
N GLU A 37 -2.59 12.32 -16.63
CA GLU A 37 -4.02 12.15 -16.91
C GLU A 37 -4.80 12.25 -15.60
N GLU A 38 -5.87 13.06 -15.62
CA GLU A 38 -6.76 13.18 -14.47
C GLU A 38 -7.53 11.87 -14.26
N LEU A 39 -7.65 11.42 -13.01
CA LEU A 39 -8.43 10.25 -12.63
C LEU A 39 -9.79 10.67 -12.08
N LEU A 40 -10.85 10.06 -12.58
CA LEU A 40 -12.22 10.26 -12.14
C LEU A 40 -12.65 9.17 -11.16
N ASN A 41 -13.31 9.57 -10.08
CA ASN A 41 -13.96 8.64 -9.16
C ASN A 41 -15.24 8.10 -9.81
N ILE A 42 -15.43 6.79 -9.76
CA ILE A 42 -16.59 6.09 -10.29
C ILE A 42 -17.10 5.14 -9.22
N GLU A 43 -18.41 5.14 -9.02
CA GLU A 43 -19.14 4.15 -8.22
C GLU A 43 -19.59 3.01 -9.14
N PRO A 44 -18.98 1.82 -9.09
CA PRO A 44 -19.44 0.68 -9.87
C PRO A 44 -20.86 0.29 -9.47
N ILE A 45 -21.23 0.43 -8.19
CA ILE A 45 -22.59 0.27 -7.71
C ILE A 45 -23.18 1.64 -7.41
N PRO A 46 -24.24 2.08 -8.12
CA PRO A 46 -24.86 3.37 -7.88
C PRO A 46 -25.36 3.50 -6.43
N GLY A 47 -24.90 4.51 -5.71
CA GLY A 47 -25.36 4.80 -4.35
C GLY A 47 -24.64 4.05 -3.24
N ASP A 48 -23.55 3.34 -3.56
CA ASP A 48 -22.66 2.73 -2.57
C ASP A 48 -21.32 3.52 -2.50
N PRO A 49 -21.21 4.52 -1.61
CA PRO A 49 -20.02 5.36 -1.50
C PRO A 49 -18.80 4.62 -0.94
N GLU A 50 -18.98 3.41 -0.41
CA GLU A 50 -17.89 2.57 0.10
C GLU A 50 -17.18 1.83 -1.04
N LYS A 51 -17.81 1.73 -2.22
CA LYS A 51 -17.27 1.03 -3.39
C LYS A 51 -16.97 2.03 -4.50
N ILE A 52 -15.84 2.73 -4.36
CA ILE A 52 -15.36 3.70 -5.34
C ILE A 52 -14.07 3.18 -5.98
N THR A 53 -13.96 3.36 -7.30
CA THR A 53 -12.72 3.13 -8.05
C THR A 53 -12.34 4.36 -8.86
N ARG A 54 -11.09 4.43 -9.31
CA ARG A 54 -10.57 5.54 -10.11
C ARG A 54 -10.29 5.07 -11.53
N MET A 55 -10.77 5.82 -12.52
CA MET A 55 -10.51 5.54 -13.93
C MET A 55 -9.99 6.78 -14.65
N GLY A 56 -9.20 6.58 -15.71
CA GLY A 56 -8.69 7.67 -16.55
C GLY A 56 -9.81 8.54 -17.14
N SER A 57 -9.65 9.85 -17.06
CA SER A 57 -10.58 10.82 -17.62
C SER A 57 -10.66 10.76 -19.15
N GLN A 58 -9.59 10.34 -19.83
CA GLN A 58 -9.50 10.25 -21.28
C GLN A 58 -9.93 8.88 -21.84
N MET A 59 -10.38 7.98 -20.96
CA MET A 59 -10.89 6.67 -21.36
C MET A 59 -12.16 6.82 -22.19
N ASP A 60 -12.26 6.04 -23.27
CA ASP A 60 -13.45 6.03 -24.11
C ASP A 60 -14.64 5.40 -23.38
N ASP A 61 -15.84 5.85 -23.74
CA ASP A 61 -17.07 5.45 -23.05
C ASP A 61 -17.39 3.95 -23.19
N ALA A 62 -16.95 3.30 -24.28
CA ALA A 62 -17.18 1.88 -24.49
C ALA A 62 -16.34 1.04 -23.52
N THR A 63 -15.02 1.29 -23.47
CA THR A 63 -14.10 0.65 -22.52
C THR A 63 -14.50 0.93 -21.08
N ARG A 64 -14.84 2.19 -20.76
CA ARG A 64 -15.32 2.55 -19.41
C ARG A 64 -16.52 1.72 -19.00
N LYS A 65 -17.50 1.55 -19.90
CA LYS A 65 -18.69 0.75 -19.64
C LYS A 65 -18.38 -0.74 -19.44
N GLU A 66 -17.48 -1.30 -20.24
CA GLU A 66 -17.05 -2.71 -20.10
C GLU A 66 -16.37 -2.95 -18.75
N ILE A 67 -15.48 -2.05 -18.32
CA ILE A 67 -14.83 -2.15 -17.01
C ILE A 67 -15.85 -2.05 -15.88
N ILE A 68 -16.79 -1.09 -15.95
CA ILE A 68 -17.85 -0.95 -14.94
C ILE A 68 -18.69 -2.24 -14.86
N GLN A 69 -19.06 -2.83 -16.00
CA GLN A 69 -19.81 -4.09 -16.02
C GLN A 69 -19.02 -5.25 -15.42
N CYS A 70 -17.71 -5.32 -15.68
CA CYS A 70 -16.83 -6.32 -15.07
C CYS A 70 -16.77 -6.15 -13.54
N LEU A 71 -16.56 -4.93 -13.06
CA LEU A 71 -16.52 -4.63 -11.63
C LEU A 71 -17.86 -4.90 -10.92
N GLN A 72 -18.98 -4.65 -11.60
CA GLN A 72 -20.31 -4.99 -11.08
C GLN A 72 -20.54 -6.50 -11.00
N HIS A 73 -20.03 -7.25 -11.99
CA HIS A 73 -20.16 -8.70 -12.03
C HIS A 73 -19.33 -9.38 -10.94
N ASP A 74 -18.12 -8.89 -10.71
CA ASP A 74 -17.14 -9.46 -9.78
C ASP A 74 -17.03 -8.64 -8.47
N ILE A 75 -18.12 -7.98 -8.07
CA ILE A 75 -18.07 -7.00 -6.98
C ILE A 75 -17.61 -7.60 -5.64
N ASP A 76 -17.95 -8.86 -5.39
CA ASP A 76 -17.66 -9.62 -4.17
C ASP A 76 -16.23 -10.20 -4.14
N ILE A 77 -15.50 -10.13 -5.25
CA ILE A 77 -14.11 -10.62 -5.34
C ILE A 77 -13.13 -9.56 -4.79
N PHE A 78 -13.51 -8.28 -4.82
CA PHE A 78 -12.65 -7.18 -4.39
C PHE A 78 -12.94 -6.77 -2.94
N ALA A 79 -11.88 -6.36 -2.25
CA ALA A 79 -12.03 -5.69 -0.96
C ALA A 79 -12.10 -4.18 -1.14
N TRP A 80 -13.30 -3.63 -1.07
CA TRP A 80 -13.55 -2.19 -1.24
C TRP A 80 -13.28 -1.42 0.04
N ILE A 81 -13.65 -2.03 1.17
CA ILE A 81 -13.34 -1.54 2.52
C ILE A 81 -12.51 -2.56 3.29
N LEU A 82 -11.92 -2.13 4.40
CA LEU A 82 -11.11 -3.02 5.24
C LEU A 82 -11.91 -4.20 5.77
N GLN A 83 -13.22 -4.04 5.98
CA GLN A 83 -14.11 -5.11 6.43
C GLN A 83 -14.29 -6.21 5.37
N ASP A 84 -14.17 -5.88 4.08
CA ASP A 84 -14.30 -6.86 2.99
C ASP A 84 -13.07 -7.77 2.88
N LEU A 85 -11.95 -7.42 3.52
CA LEU A 85 -10.77 -8.28 3.62
C LEU A 85 -11.02 -9.41 4.60
N GLU A 86 -12.05 -10.22 4.39
CA GLU A 86 -12.26 -11.45 5.15
C GLU A 86 -11.09 -12.40 4.83
N GLY A 87 -10.12 -12.43 5.74
CA GLY A 87 -9.01 -13.37 5.66
C GLY A 87 -9.53 -14.81 5.66
N ILE A 88 -8.66 -15.75 5.28
CA ILE A 88 -9.02 -17.16 5.38
C ILE A 88 -9.16 -17.52 6.87
N ASP A 89 -10.29 -18.11 7.24
CA ASP A 89 -10.56 -18.54 8.62
C ASP A 89 -9.36 -19.36 9.16
N PRO A 90 -8.77 -18.98 10.32
CA PRO A 90 -7.64 -19.70 10.88
C PRO A 90 -7.88 -21.20 11.12
N SER A 91 -9.15 -21.61 11.32
CA SER A 91 -9.55 -23.01 11.42
C SER A 91 -9.42 -23.78 10.11
N VAL A 92 -9.49 -23.08 8.96
CA VAL A 92 -9.28 -23.65 7.63
C VAL A 92 -7.79 -23.81 7.37
N ILE A 93 -7.01 -22.74 7.54
CA ILE A 93 -5.56 -22.79 7.39
C ILE A 93 -4.88 -21.71 8.22
N THR A 94 -3.94 -22.11 9.07
CA THR A 94 -3.07 -21.20 9.81
C THR A 94 -1.62 -21.37 9.34
N HIS A 95 -0.99 -20.27 8.94
CA HIS A 95 0.44 -20.27 8.65
C HIS A 95 1.26 -20.17 9.94
N HIS A 96 2.16 -21.13 10.15
CA HIS A 96 3.13 -21.08 11.22
C HIS A 96 4.46 -20.60 10.64
N SER A 97 4.89 -19.41 11.04
CA SER A 97 6.22 -18.92 10.69
C SER A 97 7.26 -19.81 11.37
N ASN A 98 8.13 -20.46 10.60
CA ASN A 98 9.15 -21.37 11.12
C ASN A 98 10.32 -20.58 11.70
N ILE A 99 10.13 -20.03 12.91
CA ILE A 99 11.13 -19.27 13.64
C ILE A 99 12.01 -20.25 14.42
N ASP A 100 13.33 -20.10 14.33
CA ASP A 100 14.26 -20.84 15.18
C ASP A 100 14.03 -20.41 16.65
N LEU A 101 13.58 -21.35 17.48
CA LEU A 101 13.27 -21.10 18.89
C LEU A 101 14.51 -20.69 19.72
N ASN A 102 15.72 -20.88 19.19
CA ASN A 102 16.95 -20.43 19.85
C ASN A 102 17.32 -18.98 19.49
N MET A 103 16.60 -18.34 18.56
CA MET A 103 16.82 -16.94 18.22
C MET A 103 16.38 -16.03 19.36
N LYS A 104 17.24 -15.09 19.73
CA LYS A 104 16.89 -14.06 20.70
C LYS A 104 15.85 -13.10 20.10
N PRO A 105 14.73 -12.85 20.81
CA PRO A 105 13.76 -11.86 20.38
C PRO A 105 14.37 -10.47 20.22
N VAL A 106 13.98 -9.77 19.16
CA VAL A 106 14.39 -8.38 18.91
C VAL A 106 13.23 -7.45 19.20
N LYS A 107 13.45 -6.50 20.10
CA LYS A 107 12.53 -5.39 20.37
C LYS A 107 13.11 -4.12 19.76
N HIS A 108 12.56 -3.69 18.64
CA HIS A 108 12.88 -2.38 18.11
C HIS A 108 12.18 -1.28 18.91
N GLU A 109 12.85 -0.14 19.06
CA GLU A 109 12.30 1.02 19.77
C GLU A 109 11.11 1.62 18.99
N LYS A 110 10.09 2.07 19.73
CA LYS A 110 8.94 2.78 19.16
C LYS A 110 9.43 4.08 18.54
N ARG A 111 9.15 4.29 17.25
CA ARG A 111 9.35 5.61 16.64
C ARG A 111 8.27 6.57 17.07
N HIS A 112 8.68 7.78 17.41
CA HIS A 112 7.79 8.90 17.63
C HIS A 112 7.52 9.56 16.28
N PHE A 113 6.25 9.64 15.87
CA PHE A 113 5.86 10.42 14.71
C PHE A 113 5.53 11.86 15.13
N ARG A 114 5.30 12.76 14.16
CA ARG A 114 4.77 14.09 14.45
C ARG A 114 3.28 13.96 14.80
N CYS A 115 2.77 14.83 15.67
CA CYS A 115 1.38 14.74 16.19
C CYS A 115 0.30 14.62 15.10
N GLU A 116 0.52 15.21 13.92
CA GLU A 116 -0.38 15.09 12.78
C GLU A 116 -0.47 13.65 12.26
N LYS A 117 0.67 12.97 12.17
CA LYS A 117 0.76 11.58 11.71
C LYS A 117 0.25 10.60 12.75
N ASP A 118 0.46 10.89 14.04
CA ASP A 118 -0.04 10.03 15.11
C ASP A 118 -1.57 9.88 15.06
N LYS A 119 -2.31 10.94 14.69
CA LYS A 119 -3.77 10.87 14.53
C LYS A 119 -4.20 9.95 13.39
N ILE A 120 -3.51 10.03 12.25
CA ILE A 120 -3.80 9.18 11.08
C ILE A 120 -3.48 7.73 11.43
N ILE A 121 -2.30 7.47 12.02
CA ILE A 121 -1.89 6.14 12.45
C ILE A 121 -2.90 5.57 13.46
N GLN A 122 -3.35 6.36 14.43
CA GLN A 122 -4.34 5.90 15.41
C GLN A 122 -5.67 5.54 14.72
N ALA A 123 -6.16 6.39 13.80
CA ALA A 123 -7.39 6.11 13.06
C ALA A 123 -7.28 4.83 12.22
N ASP A 124 -6.14 4.57 11.59
CA ASP A 124 -5.91 3.35 10.83
C ASP A 124 -5.83 2.11 11.74
N VAL A 125 -5.16 2.22 12.89
CA VAL A 125 -5.12 1.17 13.92
C VAL A 125 -6.53 0.85 14.41
N ASP A 126 -7.34 1.87 14.71
CA ASP A 126 -8.71 1.69 15.20
C ASP A 126 -9.58 0.99 14.15
N LYS A 127 -9.43 1.33 12.86
CA LYS A 127 -10.12 0.64 11.76
C LYS A 127 -9.70 -0.84 11.64
N LEU A 128 -8.41 -1.13 11.71
CA LEU A 128 -7.89 -2.49 11.64
C LEU A 128 -8.33 -3.34 12.84
N MET A 129 -8.37 -2.74 14.04
CA MET A 129 -8.91 -3.36 15.25
C MET A 129 -10.41 -3.66 15.09
N ALA A 130 -11.19 -2.69 14.61
CA ALA A 130 -12.63 -2.85 14.40
C ALA A 130 -12.97 -3.93 13.36
N ALA A 131 -12.12 -4.10 12.34
CA ALA A 131 -12.24 -5.17 11.35
C ALA A 131 -11.74 -6.54 11.85
N GLY A 132 -11.11 -6.61 13.02
CA GLY A 132 -10.57 -7.86 13.59
C GLY A 132 -9.27 -8.34 12.95
N HIS A 133 -8.59 -7.51 12.14
CA HIS A 133 -7.34 -7.87 11.44
C HIS A 133 -6.12 -7.81 12.35
N ILE A 134 -6.20 -7.02 13.41
CA ILE A 134 -5.16 -6.91 14.44
C ILE A 134 -5.79 -7.03 15.83
N GLU A 135 -4.98 -7.50 16.77
CA GLU A 135 -5.37 -7.64 18.17
C GLU A 135 -4.25 -7.14 19.09
N GLU A 136 -4.63 -6.74 20.31
CA GLU A 136 -3.67 -6.31 21.32
C GLU A 136 -3.01 -7.53 21.99
N ILE A 137 -1.67 -7.56 21.96
CA ILE A 137 -0.88 -8.61 22.60
C ILE A 137 -0.17 -8.05 23.83
N GLN A 138 -0.30 -8.75 24.96
CA GLN A 138 0.37 -8.39 26.19
C GLN A 138 1.81 -8.92 26.22
N PHE A 139 2.75 -8.06 26.61
CA PHE A 139 4.17 -8.38 26.80
C PHE A 139 4.87 -9.05 25.59
N PRO A 140 4.80 -8.46 24.39
CA PRO A 140 5.45 -9.05 23.23
C PRO A 140 6.96 -9.13 23.40
N GLU A 141 7.53 -10.29 23.07
CA GLU A 141 8.99 -10.49 23.03
C GLU A 141 9.61 -9.90 21.76
N TRP A 142 8.84 -9.83 20.68
CA TRP A 142 9.22 -9.29 19.38
C TRP A 142 8.48 -7.99 19.11
N LEU A 143 9.21 -6.92 18.77
CA LEU A 143 8.61 -5.64 18.38
C LEU A 143 9.31 -5.13 17.12
N SER A 144 8.53 -4.81 16.10
CA SER A 144 9.02 -4.20 14.86
C SER A 144 8.74 -2.70 14.84
N THR A 145 9.61 -1.93 14.18
CA THR A 145 9.37 -0.50 13.97
C THR A 145 8.42 -0.29 12.81
N LEU A 146 7.43 0.59 13.01
CA LEU A 146 6.56 1.06 11.93
C LEU A 146 7.29 2.11 11.07
N PHE A 147 7.18 1.96 9.75
CA PHE A 147 7.67 2.92 8.76
C PHE A 147 6.49 3.49 7.99
N TRP A 148 6.50 4.80 7.77
CA TRP A 148 5.47 5.49 7.02
C TRP A 148 6.05 5.94 5.67
N TYR A 149 5.33 5.66 4.59
CA TYR A 149 5.67 6.11 3.24
C TYR A 149 4.63 7.13 2.81
N LEU A 150 5.08 8.23 2.20
CA LEU A 150 4.17 9.21 1.58
C LEU A 150 3.57 8.57 0.33
N ASN A 151 2.26 8.32 0.33
CA ASN A 151 1.54 8.05 -0.91
C ASN A 151 1.48 9.36 -1.70
N LEU A 152 2.11 9.38 -2.88
CA LEU A 152 2.11 10.53 -3.81
C LEU A 152 0.73 10.84 -4.40
N GLU A 153 -0.30 10.05 -4.07
CA GLU A 153 -1.67 10.22 -4.56
C GLU A 153 -2.56 11.05 -3.63
N GLU A 154 -2.16 11.31 -2.40
CA GLU A 154 -2.83 12.30 -1.58
C GLU A 154 -2.19 13.66 -1.84
N GLY A 155 -2.74 14.35 -2.85
CA GLY A 155 -2.46 15.74 -3.14
C GLY A 155 -2.67 16.56 -1.88
N GLY A 156 -1.56 16.93 -1.24
CA GLY A 156 -1.60 17.70 0.00
C GLY A 156 -2.15 19.11 -0.23
N VAL A 157 -2.79 19.65 0.80
CA VAL A 157 -2.55 21.02 1.30
C VAL A 157 -2.95 21.05 2.79
N HIS A 158 -1.98 21.00 3.70
CA HIS A 158 -1.62 22.11 4.61
C HIS A 158 -0.46 21.72 5.54
#